data_AF-G0LEU6-F1
#
_entry.id   AF-G0LEU6-F1
#
_cell.length_a   1.000
_cell.length_b   1.000
_cell.length_c   1.000
_cell.angle_alpha   90.00
_cell.angle_beta   90.00
_cell.angle_gamma   90.00
#
_symmetry.space_group_name_H-M   'P 1'
#
loop_
_entity.id
_entity.type
_entity.pdbx_description
1 polymer ?
#
loop_
_entity_poly.entity_id
_entity_poly.type
_entity_poly.pdbx_seq_one_letter_code
_entity_poly.pdbx_strand_id
1 'polypeptide(L)'
;SEAVRLDRSFLSLSAEIQGISEQQGTTRRSLQDALDDLCRIEAQAACRSGLGHYCNATVYARYDGASNNVNSKEWRCYAEDALDFGVARAGCVDTCGRQKMCPGAYNGVAKTYLSRNSQLKGQVDALKAEYCSAPAPTLQEALDRKCAAFGEEACNQGLWAYCDITLYARHDVGNASQKGREWRCFAQDALDFDMSGDGCVDNCGNLISCRGAVNGTSSKHLSRG
;
A
#
# COMPACT_ATOMS: atom_id res chain seq x y z
N SER A 1 -46.23 -39.70 4.69
CA SER A 1 -44.79 -39.84 4.41
C SER A 1 -44.52 -39.50 2.97
N GLU A 2 -43.97 -38.32 2.71
CA GLU A 2 -43.40 -37.96 1.42
C GLU A 2 -42.09 -37.22 1.70
N ALA A 3 -40.99 -37.85 1.33
CA ALA A 3 -39.65 -37.30 1.47
C ALA A 3 -39.39 -36.40 0.26
N VAL A 4 -39.28 -35.09 0.51
CA VAL A 4 -38.88 -34.10 -0.49
C VAL A 4 -37.42 -34.39 -0.87
N ARG A 5 -37.20 -34.72 -2.14
CA ARG A 5 -35.88 -34.84 -2.76
C ARG A 5 -35.20 -33.47 -2.72
N LEU A 6 -34.17 -33.34 -1.88
CA LEU A 6 -33.24 -32.20 -1.93
C LEU A 6 -32.46 -32.27 -3.24
N ASP A 7 -32.69 -31.26 -4.06
CA ASP A 7 -32.15 -31.10 -5.40
C ASP A 7 -30.62 -30.96 -5.36
N ARG A 8 -29.93 -31.75 -6.18
CA ARG A 8 -28.46 -31.83 -6.26
C ARG A 8 -27.79 -30.54 -6.75
N SER A 9 -28.60 -29.55 -7.16
CA SER A 9 -28.19 -28.26 -7.70
C SER A 9 -27.61 -27.30 -6.64
N PHE A 10 -28.04 -27.37 -5.38
CA PHE A 10 -27.56 -26.47 -4.31
C PHE A 10 -26.14 -26.79 -3.81
N LEU A 11 -25.71 -28.05 -3.95
CA LEU A 11 -24.36 -28.47 -3.56
C LEU A 11 -23.30 -28.01 -4.57
N SER A 12 -23.68 -27.70 -5.82
CA SER A 12 -22.77 -27.19 -6.86
C SER A 12 -22.41 -25.71 -6.65
N LEU A 13 -23.39 -24.86 -6.30
CA LEU A 13 -23.13 -23.43 -6.04
C LEU A 13 -22.21 -23.22 -4.82
N SER A 14 -22.29 -24.10 -3.83
CA SER A 14 -21.48 -24.02 -2.61
C SER A 14 -19.99 -24.27 -2.90
N ALA A 15 -19.71 -25.22 -3.80
CA ALA A 15 -18.36 -25.58 -4.23
C ALA A 15 -17.74 -24.52 -5.16
N GLU A 16 -18.56 -23.86 -6.00
CA GLU A 16 -18.10 -22.77 -6.87
C GLU A 16 -17.70 -21.51 -6.08
N ILE A 17 -18.40 -21.20 -4.98
CA ILE A 17 -18.04 -20.07 -4.09
C ILE A 17 -16.76 -20.37 -3.30
N GLN A 18 -16.53 -21.62 -2.89
CA GLN A 18 -15.28 -22.03 -2.22
C GLN A 18 -14.07 -22.03 -3.18
N GLY A 19 -14.25 -22.40 -4.44
CA GLY A 19 -13.19 -22.36 -5.45
C GLY A 19 -12.73 -20.95 -5.86
N ILE A 20 -13.61 -19.95 -5.77
CA ILE A 20 -13.26 -18.54 -6.04
C ILE A 20 -12.39 -17.96 -4.90
N SER A 21 -12.60 -18.40 -3.66
CA SER A 21 -11.80 -17.92 -2.51
C SER A 21 -10.37 -18.46 -2.53
N GLU A 22 -10.16 -19.71 -2.96
CA GLU A 22 -8.81 -20.33 -3.00
C GLU A 22 -7.98 -19.90 -4.22
N GLN A 23 -8.62 -19.59 -5.37
CA GLN A 23 -7.92 -19.06 -6.55
C GLN A 23 -7.63 -17.54 -6.47
N GLN A 24 -8.36 -16.79 -5.66
CA GLN A 24 -8.11 -15.36 -5.49
C GLN A 24 -6.91 -15.04 -4.57
N GLY A 25 -6.47 -15.99 -3.75
CA GLY A 25 -5.29 -15.85 -2.89
C GLY A 25 -3.95 -15.96 -3.64
N THR A 26 -3.93 -16.47 -4.88
CA THR A 26 -2.69 -16.78 -5.61
C THR A 26 -2.25 -15.71 -6.63
N THR A 27 -3.06 -14.67 -6.88
CA THR A 27 -2.70 -13.59 -7.85
C THR A 27 -2.45 -12.22 -7.23
N ARG A 28 -2.95 -11.94 -6.03
CA ARG A 28 -2.79 -10.61 -5.41
C ARG A 28 -1.49 -10.55 -4.63
N ARG A 29 -0.50 -9.82 -5.16
CA ARG A 29 0.86 -9.74 -4.58
C ARG A 29 0.94 -8.82 -3.35
N SER A 30 -0.02 -7.91 -3.20
CA SER A 30 -0.12 -6.97 -2.07
C SER A 30 -1.54 -6.43 -1.88
N LEU A 31 -1.79 -5.78 -0.74
CA LEU A 31 -3.06 -5.10 -0.46
C LEU A 31 -3.30 -3.94 -1.45
N GLN A 32 -2.25 -3.25 -1.88
CA GLN A 32 -2.34 -2.21 -2.90
C GLN A 32 -2.81 -2.77 -4.26
N ASP A 33 -2.31 -3.95 -4.67
CA ASP A 33 -2.77 -4.59 -5.90
C ASP A 33 -4.26 -4.94 -5.83
N ALA A 34 -4.76 -5.32 -4.64
CA ALA A 34 -6.18 -5.58 -4.44
C ALA A 34 -7.03 -4.30 -4.60
N LEU A 35 -6.51 -3.14 -4.21
CA LEU A 35 -7.17 -1.85 -4.43
C LEU A 35 -7.12 -1.44 -5.91
N ASP A 36 -5.99 -1.66 -6.57
CA ASP A 36 -5.84 -1.39 -8.01
C ASP A 36 -6.78 -2.29 -8.84
N ASP A 37 -6.96 -3.55 -8.43
CA ASP A 37 -7.95 -4.46 -9.02
C ASP A 37 -9.39 -3.97 -8.86
N LEU A 38 -9.76 -3.49 -7.67
CA LEU A 38 -11.07 -2.88 -7.46
C LEU A 38 -11.24 -1.65 -8.36
N CYS A 39 -10.20 -0.83 -8.49
CA CYS A 39 -10.24 0.32 -9.40
C CYS A 39 -10.42 -0.08 -10.86
N ARG A 40 -9.80 -1.17 -11.31
CA ARG A 40 -10.02 -1.72 -12.64
C ARG A 40 -11.48 -2.13 -12.86
N ILE A 41 -12.11 -2.76 -11.86
CA ILE A 41 -13.56 -3.11 -11.92
C ILE A 41 -14.41 -1.83 -12.03
N GLU A 42 -14.12 -0.81 -11.23
CA GLU A 42 -14.84 0.46 -11.23
C GLU A 42 -14.68 1.23 -12.54
N ALA A 43 -13.48 1.23 -13.13
CA ALA A 43 -13.22 1.83 -14.43
C ALA A 43 -13.98 1.12 -15.56
N GLN A 44 -14.03 -0.22 -15.53
CA GLN A 44 -14.84 -0.99 -16.49
C GLN A 44 -16.33 -0.67 -16.37
N ALA A 45 -16.84 -0.53 -15.14
CA ALA A 45 -18.23 -0.12 -14.91
C ALA A 45 -18.50 1.31 -15.44
N ALA A 46 -17.56 2.23 -15.25
CA ALA A 46 -17.63 3.59 -15.79
C ALA A 46 -17.64 3.59 -17.34
N CYS A 47 -16.77 2.80 -17.97
CA CYS A 47 -16.76 2.60 -19.43
C CYS A 47 -18.11 2.09 -19.95
N ARG A 48 -18.67 1.04 -19.33
CA ARG A 48 -20.01 0.50 -19.70
C ARG A 48 -21.13 1.51 -19.51
N SER A 49 -20.94 2.49 -18.63
CA SER A 49 -21.88 3.60 -18.38
C SER A 49 -21.70 4.79 -19.33
N GLY A 50 -20.85 4.66 -20.36
CA GLY A 50 -20.63 5.69 -21.38
C GLY A 50 -19.46 6.63 -21.11
N LEU A 51 -18.68 6.43 -20.04
CA LEU A 51 -17.48 7.21 -19.77
C LEU A 51 -16.28 6.66 -20.54
N GLY A 52 -16.20 7.05 -21.82
CA GLY A 52 -15.24 6.50 -22.79
C GLY A 52 -13.76 6.59 -22.39
N HIS A 53 -13.37 7.57 -21.57
CA HIS A 53 -11.99 7.73 -21.10
C HIS A 53 -11.53 6.61 -20.14
N TYR A 54 -12.45 5.83 -19.57
CA TYR A 54 -12.10 4.64 -18.78
C TYR A 54 -12.05 3.36 -19.61
N CYS A 55 -12.49 3.40 -20.87
CA CYS A 55 -12.43 2.23 -21.73
C CYS A 55 -10.96 1.93 -22.06
N ASN A 56 -10.45 0.80 -21.56
CA ASN A 56 -9.05 0.38 -21.64
C ASN A 56 -8.05 1.27 -20.89
N ALA A 57 -8.50 2.12 -19.96
CA ALA A 57 -7.59 2.88 -19.12
C ALA A 57 -6.87 1.98 -18.10
N THR A 58 -5.56 2.17 -17.98
CA THR A 58 -4.81 1.70 -16.81
C THR A 58 -5.18 2.61 -15.64
N VAL A 59 -5.61 2.02 -14.52
CA VAL A 59 -6.08 2.76 -13.35
C VAL A 59 -5.42 2.25 -12.08
N TYR A 60 -5.22 3.14 -11.12
CA TYR A 60 -4.55 2.87 -9.86
C TYR A 60 -5.34 3.47 -8.69
N ALA A 61 -5.40 2.76 -7.57
CA ALA A 61 -5.94 3.27 -6.33
C ALA A 61 -4.90 4.15 -5.64
N ARG A 62 -5.24 5.40 -5.35
CA ARG A 62 -4.42 6.30 -4.53
C ARG A 62 -5.26 7.06 -3.52
N TYR A 63 -4.67 7.37 -2.38
CA TYR A 63 -5.18 8.31 -1.39
C TYR A 63 -4.63 9.71 -1.69
N ASP A 64 -5.33 10.46 -2.53
CA ASP A 64 -4.88 11.78 -2.96
C ASP A 64 -6.08 12.73 -3.23
N GLY A 65 -5.77 13.96 -3.60
CA GLY A 65 -6.77 15.02 -3.78
C GLY A 65 -7.62 14.89 -5.04
N ALA A 66 -8.37 15.95 -5.32
CA ALA A 66 -9.22 16.09 -6.49
C ALA A 66 -8.75 17.27 -7.35
N SER A 67 -9.28 17.39 -8.56
CA SER A 67 -8.96 18.50 -9.48
C SER A 67 -9.19 19.85 -8.79
N ASN A 68 -8.16 20.70 -8.81
CA ASN A 68 -8.13 22.00 -8.13
C ASN A 68 -8.32 21.98 -6.60
N ASN A 69 -8.25 20.80 -5.96
CA ASN A 69 -8.31 20.66 -4.50
C ASN A 69 -7.47 19.46 -4.04
N VAL A 70 -6.16 19.65 -4.02
CA VAL A 70 -5.18 18.64 -3.58
C VAL A 70 -5.33 18.23 -2.11
N ASN A 71 -6.03 19.04 -1.31
CA ASN A 71 -6.26 18.79 0.12
C ASN A 71 -7.48 17.90 0.40
N SER A 72 -8.34 17.67 -0.60
CA SER A 72 -9.51 16.78 -0.50
C SER A 72 -9.16 15.29 -0.61
N LYS A 73 -8.15 14.88 0.18
CA LYS A 73 -7.58 13.55 0.09
C LYS A 73 -8.58 12.48 0.48
N GLU A 74 -8.81 11.54 -0.43
CA GLU A 74 -9.53 10.31 -0.15
C GLU A 74 -9.09 9.21 -1.12
N TRP A 75 -9.58 7.99 -0.89
CA TRP A 75 -9.30 6.91 -1.83
C TRP A 75 -10.07 7.11 -3.14
N ARG A 76 -9.32 7.20 -4.24
CA ARG A 76 -9.85 7.30 -5.60
C ARG A 76 -9.12 6.34 -6.53
N CYS A 77 -9.78 6.04 -7.64
CA CYS A 77 -9.21 5.36 -8.78
C CYS A 77 -8.79 6.40 -9.80
N TYR A 78 -7.49 6.60 -9.99
CA TYR A 78 -6.93 7.54 -10.97
C TYR A 78 -6.55 6.78 -12.23
N ALA A 79 -6.86 7.34 -13.40
CA ALA A 79 -6.21 6.88 -14.62
C ALA A 79 -4.72 7.22 -14.58
N GLU A 80 -3.91 6.42 -15.27
CA GLU A 80 -2.45 6.58 -15.33
C GLU A 80 -2.03 8.00 -15.75
N ASP A 81 -2.75 8.59 -16.69
CA ASP A 81 -2.50 9.96 -17.20
C ASP A 81 -2.76 11.08 -16.16
N ALA A 82 -3.45 10.76 -15.07
CA ALA A 82 -3.70 11.67 -13.95
C ALA A 82 -2.60 11.62 -12.88
N LEU A 83 -1.65 10.70 -13.00
CA LEU A 83 -0.61 10.45 -12.01
C LEU A 83 0.78 10.87 -12.51
N ASP A 84 1.60 11.36 -11.59
CA ASP A 84 3.02 11.61 -11.78
C ASP A 84 3.83 10.53 -11.05
N PHE A 85 4.37 9.58 -11.81
CA PHE A 85 5.22 8.50 -11.29
C PHE A 85 6.65 8.96 -10.96
N GLY A 86 7.02 10.19 -11.30
CA GLY A 86 8.24 10.83 -10.84
C GLY A 86 8.14 11.30 -9.39
N VAL A 87 6.93 11.52 -8.88
CA VAL A 87 6.67 12.08 -7.54
C VAL A 87 6.14 11.00 -6.60
N ALA A 88 6.76 10.91 -5.41
CA ALA A 88 6.32 10.00 -4.36
C ALA A 88 5.49 10.73 -3.29
N ARG A 89 4.33 10.18 -2.93
CA ARG A 89 3.48 10.69 -1.84
C ARG A 89 2.90 9.55 -1.03
N ALA A 90 2.42 9.88 0.18
CA ALA A 90 1.72 8.96 1.07
C ALA A 90 0.31 8.67 0.55
N GLY A 91 0.26 8.00 -0.61
CA GLY A 91 -0.95 7.74 -1.38
C GLY A 91 -1.24 6.25 -1.58
N CYS A 92 -0.33 5.35 -1.20
CA CYS A 92 -0.56 3.91 -1.28
C CYS A 92 -0.84 3.32 0.10
N VAL A 93 -1.14 2.03 0.12
CA VAL A 93 -1.17 1.20 1.34
C VAL A 93 0.01 0.24 1.40
N ASP A 94 0.50 -0.03 2.61
CA ASP A 94 1.28 -1.23 2.89
C ASP A 94 0.37 -2.45 3.01
N THR A 95 0.97 -3.63 3.18
CA THR A 95 0.23 -4.90 3.32
C THR A 95 -0.56 -5.01 4.61
N CYS A 96 -0.34 -4.12 5.57
CA CYS A 96 -1.11 -4.01 6.81
C CYS A 96 -2.17 -2.90 6.76
N GLY A 97 -2.36 -2.27 5.59
CA GLY A 97 -3.39 -1.24 5.39
C GLY A 97 -3.01 0.16 5.86
N ARG A 98 -1.74 0.42 6.22
CA ARG A 98 -1.26 1.76 6.60
C ARG A 98 -0.87 2.55 5.36
N GLN A 99 -1.08 3.85 5.41
CA GLN A 99 -0.68 4.73 4.30
C GLN A 99 0.84 4.75 4.16
N LYS A 100 1.33 4.53 2.94
CA LYS A 100 2.76 4.51 2.63
C LYS A 100 3.10 5.40 1.44
N MET A 101 4.35 5.84 1.39
CA MET A 101 4.93 6.56 0.27
C MET A 101 5.04 5.62 -0.92
N CYS A 102 4.58 6.09 -2.08
CA CYS A 102 4.74 5.40 -3.35
C CYS A 102 4.80 6.41 -4.50
N PRO A 103 5.47 6.06 -5.61
CA PRO A 103 5.36 6.81 -6.86
C PRO A 103 3.93 6.83 -7.41
N GLY A 104 3.61 7.87 -8.17
CA GLY A 104 2.30 8.02 -8.82
C GLY A 104 1.39 8.90 -7.98
N ALA A 105 1.84 10.12 -7.68
CA ALA A 105 1.05 11.14 -7.02
C ALA A 105 0.07 11.80 -7.99
N TYR A 106 -1.08 12.27 -7.52
CA TYR A 106 -2.02 12.97 -8.37
C TYR A 106 -1.43 14.32 -8.85
N ASN A 107 -1.53 14.61 -10.15
CA ASN A 107 -0.94 15.82 -10.76
C ASN A 107 -1.69 17.13 -10.46
N GLY A 108 -2.82 17.07 -9.74
CA GLY A 108 -3.58 18.24 -9.28
C GLY A 108 -4.59 18.80 -10.29
N VAL A 109 -4.47 18.44 -11.57
CA VAL A 109 -5.25 19.07 -12.66
C VAL A 109 -6.19 18.08 -13.37
N ALA A 110 -5.76 16.84 -13.57
CA ALA A 110 -6.48 15.86 -14.38
C ALA A 110 -7.83 15.47 -13.77
N LYS A 111 -8.90 15.44 -14.57
CA LYS A 111 -10.24 15.05 -14.09
C LYS A 111 -10.54 13.56 -14.24
N THR A 112 -9.57 12.79 -14.70
CA THR A 112 -9.69 11.36 -15.00
C THR A 112 -9.52 10.52 -13.74
N TYR A 113 -10.45 10.66 -12.79
CA TYR A 113 -10.51 9.83 -11.59
C TYR A 113 -11.94 9.51 -11.14
N LEU A 114 -12.10 8.40 -10.41
CA LEU A 114 -13.34 7.97 -9.77
C LEU A 114 -13.20 8.01 -8.26
N SER A 115 -14.01 8.82 -7.58
CA SER A 115 -14.12 8.83 -6.12
C SER A 115 -14.75 7.53 -5.63
N ARG A 116 -14.01 6.73 -4.85
CA ARG A 116 -14.45 5.40 -4.36
C ARG A 116 -14.04 5.17 -2.91
N ASN A 117 -14.14 6.23 -2.10
CA ASN A 117 -13.59 6.26 -0.76
C ASN A 117 -14.12 5.13 0.13
N SER A 118 -15.44 4.95 0.17
CA SER A 118 -16.08 3.89 0.95
C SER A 118 -15.72 2.49 0.47
N GLN A 119 -15.70 2.27 -0.85
CA GLN A 119 -15.41 0.97 -1.44
C GLN A 119 -13.96 0.56 -1.19
N LEU A 120 -13.02 1.47 -1.43
CA LEU A 120 -11.60 1.22 -1.23
C LEU A 120 -11.25 1.08 0.26
N LYS A 121 -11.83 1.91 1.15
CA LYS A 121 -11.68 1.71 2.61
C LYS A 121 -12.24 0.38 3.06
N GLY A 122 -13.44 0.01 2.61
CA GLY A 122 -14.04 -1.28 2.90
C GLY A 122 -13.15 -2.44 2.46
N GLN A 123 -12.51 -2.32 1.29
CA GLN A 123 -11.56 -3.32 0.79
C GLN A 123 -10.29 -3.40 1.66
N VAL A 124 -9.74 -2.26 2.10
CA VAL A 124 -8.62 -2.24 3.05
C VAL A 124 -9.01 -2.95 4.36
N ASP A 125 -10.17 -2.60 4.92
CA ASP A 125 -10.63 -3.16 6.20
C ASP A 125 -10.92 -4.66 6.12
N ALA A 126 -11.45 -5.13 4.99
CA ALA A 126 -11.73 -6.54 4.77
C ALA A 126 -10.45 -7.38 4.61
N LEU A 127 -9.40 -6.82 3.99
CA LEU A 127 -8.21 -7.59 3.60
C LEU A 127 -7.02 -7.41 4.55
N LYS A 128 -6.92 -6.31 5.31
CA LYS A 128 -5.72 -5.99 6.10
C LYS A 128 -5.28 -7.09 7.05
N ALA A 129 -6.22 -7.80 7.69
CA ALA A 129 -5.88 -8.85 8.65
C ALA A 129 -5.18 -10.05 7.98
N GLU A 130 -5.67 -10.45 6.82
CA GLU A 130 -5.11 -11.54 6.03
C GLU A 130 -3.73 -11.18 5.47
N TYR A 131 -3.62 -10.03 4.79
CA TYR A 131 -2.38 -9.60 4.14
C TYR A 131 -1.26 -9.25 5.13
N CYS A 132 -1.60 -8.69 6.29
CA CYS A 132 -0.60 -8.36 7.31
C CYS A 132 -0.03 -9.64 7.95
N SER A 133 -0.83 -10.69 8.04
CA SER A 133 -0.44 -11.97 8.65
C SER A 133 0.24 -12.92 7.66
N ALA A 134 -0.01 -12.76 6.36
CA ALA A 134 0.65 -13.54 5.31
C ALA A 134 2.16 -13.27 5.27
N PRO A 135 3.00 -14.19 4.77
CA PRO A 135 4.42 -13.91 4.57
C PRO A 135 4.63 -12.66 3.72
N ALA A 136 5.63 -11.84 4.09
CA ALA A 136 5.95 -10.66 3.31
C ALA A 136 6.40 -11.05 1.88
N PRO A 137 5.93 -10.35 0.84
CA PRO A 137 6.22 -10.69 -0.55
C PRO A 137 7.68 -10.39 -0.94
N THR A 138 8.37 -9.55 -0.19
CA THR A 138 9.79 -9.22 -0.39
C THR A 138 10.53 -9.17 0.94
N LEU A 139 11.85 -9.35 0.89
CA LEU A 139 12.69 -9.21 2.09
C LEU A 139 12.65 -7.79 2.65
N GLN A 140 12.69 -6.77 1.79
CA GLN A 140 12.55 -5.37 2.21
C GLN A 140 11.25 -5.13 2.97
N GLU A 141 10.14 -5.69 2.49
CA GLU A 141 8.86 -5.54 3.17
C GLU A 141 8.83 -6.31 4.51
N ALA A 142 9.50 -7.46 4.60
CA ALA A 142 9.67 -8.16 5.88
C ALA A 142 10.41 -7.28 6.90
N LEU A 143 11.43 -6.54 6.46
CA LEU A 143 12.15 -5.58 7.30
C LEU A 143 11.27 -4.38 7.67
N ASP A 144 10.50 -3.83 6.73
CA ASP A 144 9.56 -2.73 7.02
C ASP A 144 8.49 -3.16 8.05
N ARG A 145 7.99 -4.40 7.97
CA ARG A 145 7.08 -4.99 8.98
C ARG A 145 7.75 -5.18 10.34
N LYS A 146 9.02 -5.58 10.36
CA LYS A 146 9.79 -5.64 11.61
C LYS A 146 9.94 -4.24 12.23
N CYS A 147 10.18 -3.23 11.40
CA CYS A 147 10.25 -1.84 11.85
C CYS A 147 8.93 -1.29 12.36
N ALA A 148 7.82 -1.69 11.75
CA ALA A 148 6.50 -1.42 12.26
C ALA A 148 6.29 -1.97 13.68
N ALA A 149 6.67 -3.23 13.94
CA ALA A 149 6.58 -3.83 15.27
C ALA A 149 7.45 -3.09 16.30
N PHE A 150 8.67 -2.68 15.92
CA PHE A 150 9.52 -1.87 16.81
C PHE A 150 8.95 -0.47 17.07
N GLY A 151 8.27 0.13 16.10
CA GLY A 151 7.55 1.39 16.27
C GLY A 151 6.38 1.26 17.23
N GLU A 152 5.60 0.19 17.12
CA GLU A 152 4.50 -0.12 18.04
C GLU A 152 5.01 -0.35 19.47
N GLU A 153 6.10 -1.11 19.63
CA GLU A 153 6.77 -1.29 20.92
C GLU A 153 7.22 0.06 21.52
N ALA A 154 7.86 0.91 20.71
CA ALA A 154 8.30 2.24 21.13
C ALA A 154 7.12 3.14 21.52
N CYS A 155 6.04 3.13 20.76
CA CYS A 155 4.79 3.83 21.06
C CYS A 155 4.23 3.37 22.42
N ASN A 156 4.15 2.06 22.66
CA ASN A 156 3.68 1.47 23.92
C ASN A 156 4.57 1.83 25.12
N GLN A 157 5.84 2.15 24.89
CA GLN A 157 6.80 2.66 25.89
C GLN A 157 6.70 4.19 26.10
N GLY A 158 5.74 4.87 25.47
CA GLY A 158 5.50 6.30 25.61
C GLY A 158 6.23 7.19 24.60
N LEU A 159 6.91 6.61 23.60
CA LEU A 159 7.53 7.36 22.51
C LEU A 159 6.49 7.68 21.42
N TRP A 160 5.68 8.70 21.70
CA TRP A 160 4.55 9.13 20.86
C TRP A 160 4.92 9.45 19.40
N ALA A 161 6.19 9.78 19.11
CA ALA A 161 6.67 10.02 17.76
C ALA A 161 6.59 8.80 16.83
N TYR A 162 6.41 7.59 17.39
CA TYR A 162 6.29 6.34 16.65
C TYR A 162 4.86 5.76 16.65
N CYS A 163 3.90 6.45 17.29
CA CYS A 163 2.51 6.03 17.27
C CYS A 163 1.85 6.37 15.93
N ASP A 164 1.05 5.46 15.39
CA ASP A 164 0.26 5.62 14.16
C ASP A 164 1.04 6.13 12.94
N ILE A 165 2.35 5.84 12.88
CA ILE A 165 3.22 6.23 11.77
C ILE A 165 3.69 5.01 10.99
N THR A 166 3.95 5.21 9.69
CA THR A 166 4.61 4.23 8.85
C THR A 166 6.12 4.30 9.08
N LEU A 167 6.73 3.17 9.43
CA LEU A 167 8.17 3.03 9.53
C LEU A 167 8.73 2.25 8.34
N TYR A 168 9.94 2.61 7.93
CA TYR A 168 10.69 1.96 6.87
C TYR A 168 12.01 1.45 7.41
N ALA A 169 12.38 0.22 7.07
CA ALA A 169 13.71 -0.28 7.28
C ALA A 169 14.63 0.29 6.21
N ARG A 170 15.66 1.01 6.62
CA ARG A 170 16.73 1.46 5.71
C ARG A 170 18.10 1.22 6.31
N HIS A 171 19.04 0.87 5.45
CA HIS A 171 20.46 0.82 5.76
C HIS A 171 21.08 2.20 5.50
N ASP A 172 20.90 3.13 6.43
CA ASP A 172 21.30 4.53 6.27
C ASP A 172 21.79 5.13 7.58
N VAL A 173 22.30 6.36 7.55
CA VAL A 173 22.86 7.07 8.71
C VAL A 173 21.79 7.43 9.76
N GLY A 174 22.19 7.56 11.02
CA GLY A 174 21.32 7.95 12.13
C GLY A 174 21.42 9.45 12.47
N ASN A 175 21.51 9.75 13.76
CA ASN A 175 21.68 11.12 14.25
C ASN A 175 23.10 11.66 14.02
N ALA A 176 23.40 12.85 14.54
CA ALA A 176 24.71 13.50 14.38
C ALA A 176 25.90 12.66 14.88
N SER A 177 25.70 11.79 15.88
CA SER A 177 26.73 10.86 16.37
C SER A 177 26.77 9.52 15.63
N GLN A 178 25.72 9.16 14.90
CA GLN A 178 25.58 7.86 14.21
C GLN A 178 25.85 8.01 12.72
N LYS A 179 27.10 8.32 12.37
CA LYS A 179 27.53 8.56 10.98
C LYS A 179 27.66 7.30 10.13
N GLY A 180 27.78 6.13 10.76
CA GLY A 180 27.81 4.84 10.05
C GLY A 180 26.43 4.44 9.56
N ARG A 181 26.34 3.94 8.32
CA ARG A 181 25.12 3.32 7.81
C ARG A 181 24.92 1.98 8.48
N GLU A 182 23.72 1.78 9.01
CA GLU A 182 23.28 0.54 9.67
C GLU A 182 21.79 0.37 9.40
N TRP A 183 21.27 -0.83 9.58
CA TRP A 183 19.84 -1.08 9.52
C TRP A 183 19.14 -0.38 10.69
N ARG A 184 18.25 0.56 10.34
CA ARG A 184 17.46 1.34 11.28
C ARG A 184 16.02 1.43 10.79
N CYS A 185 15.12 1.67 11.73
CA CYS A 185 13.71 1.89 11.44
C CYS A 185 13.43 3.38 11.46
N PHE A 186 13.21 3.96 10.29
CA PHE A 186 12.97 5.39 10.13
C PHE A 186 11.48 5.66 10.06
N ALA A 187 11.02 6.67 10.80
CA ALA A 187 9.70 7.23 10.56
C ALA A 187 9.63 7.77 9.12
N GLN A 188 8.46 7.70 8.49
CA GLN A 188 8.26 8.16 7.12
C GLN A 188 8.76 9.60 6.87
N ASP A 189 8.53 10.50 7.83
CA ASP A 189 8.91 11.91 7.74
C ASP A 189 10.40 12.16 8.03
N ALA A 190 11.15 11.12 8.38
CA ALA A 190 12.59 11.16 8.55
C ALA A 190 13.37 10.81 7.27
N LEU A 191 12.65 10.38 6.22
CA LEU A 191 13.20 10.00 4.93
C LEU A 191 12.80 11.00 3.86
N ASP A 192 13.73 11.31 2.98
CA ASP A 192 13.52 12.08 1.77
C ASP A 192 13.25 11.10 0.60
N PHE A 193 12.01 11.09 0.12
CA PHE A 193 11.56 10.19 -0.96
C PHE A 193 11.82 10.74 -2.37
N ASP A 194 12.30 11.98 -2.49
CA ASP A 194 12.84 12.51 -3.74
C ASP A 194 14.31 12.10 -3.90
N MET A 195 14.97 11.72 -2.80
CA MET A 195 16.29 11.12 -2.79
C MET A 195 16.23 9.59 -2.92
N SER A 196 17.19 9.04 -3.66
CA SER A 196 17.48 7.60 -3.67
C SER A 196 18.80 7.33 -2.97
N GLY A 197 18.91 6.17 -2.32
CA GLY A 197 20.13 5.72 -1.67
C GLY A 197 20.18 4.20 -1.59
N ASP A 198 21.39 3.66 -1.41
CA ASP A 198 21.64 2.22 -1.27
C ASP A 198 21.29 1.74 0.15
N GLY A 199 20.03 1.95 0.51
CA GLY A 199 19.48 1.69 1.83
C GLY A 199 18.42 0.59 1.87
N CYS A 200 18.05 0.01 0.73
CA CYS A 200 17.10 -1.11 0.70
C CYS A 200 17.82 -2.44 0.44
N VAL A 201 17.06 -3.53 0.48
CA VAL A 201 17.55 -4.88 0.21
C VAL A 201 16.72 -5.56 -0.88
N ASP A 202 17.38 -6.35 -1.73
CA ASP A 202 16.69 -7.30 -2.61
C ASP A 202 16.24 -8.57 -1.85
N ASN A 203 15.61 -9.51 -2.54
CA ASN A 203 15.16 -10.77 -1.93
C ASN A 203 16.29 -11.74 -1.55
N CYS A 204 17.54 -11.43 -1.93
CA CYS A 204 18.73 -12.23 -1.65
C CYS A 204 19.58 -11.65 -0.51
N GLY A 205 19.21 -10.48 0.05
CA GLY A 205 19.98 -9.82 1.08
C GLY A 205 21.00 -8.79 0.57
N ASN A 206 21.06 -8.53 -0.74
CA ASN A 206 21.99 -7.54 -1.28
C ASN A 206 21.42 -6.13 -1.14
N LEU A 207 22.28 -5.18 -0.79
CA LEU A 207 21.90 -3.77 -0.76
C LEU A 207 21.58 -3.26 -2.17
N ILE A 208 20.45 -2.58 -2.29
CA ILE A 208 19.98 -1.98 -3.55
C ILE A 208 19.56 -0.53 -3.34
N SER A 209 19.60 0.23 -4.43
CA SER A 209 19.11 1.61 -4.46
C SER A 209 17.59 1.66 -4.40
N CYS A 210 17.05 2.54 -3.55
CA CYS A 210 15.62 2.80 -3.45
C CYS A 210 15.35 4.24 -3.00
N ARG A 211 14.13 4.71 -3.23
CA ARG A 211 13.65 6.01 -2.74
C ARG A 211 13.42 5.99 -1.22
N GLY A 212 13.61 7.15 -0.60
CA GLY A 212 13.47 7.30 0.85
C GLY A 212 14.81 7.06 1.51
N ALA A 213 15.68 8.07 1.44
CA ALA A 213 17.01 8.09 2.07
C ALA A 213 17.09 9.22 3.11
N VAL A 214 18.02 9.12 4.04
CA VAL A 214 18.22 10.16 5.06
C VAL A 214 18.96 11.35 4.45
N ASN A 215 18.35 12.53 4.50
CA ASN A 215 18.99 13.77 4.09
C ASN A 215 19.78 14.38 5.27
N GLY A 216 21.08 14.07 5.36
CA GLY A 216 21.98 14.56 6.39
C GLY A 216 21.97 13.72 7.67
N THR A 217 20.99 13.93 8.55
CA THR A 217 20.84 13.17 9.81
C THR A 217 19.37 12.97 10.17
N SER A 218 19.05 11.87 10.83
CA SER A 218 17.71 11.61 11.34
C SER A 218 17.65 11.67 12.88
N SER A 219 16.61 12.30 13.42
CA SER A 219 16.26 12.23 14.86
C SER A 219 15.03 11.36 15.14
N LYS A 220 14.35 10.88 14.09
CA LYS A 220 13.14 10.05 14.18
C LYS A 220 13.41 8.67 13.60
N HIS A 221 14.22 7.90 14.32
CA HIS A 221 14.55 6.53 13.97
C HIS A 221 14.83 5.69 15.20
N LEU A 222 14.69 4.37 15.03
CA LEU A 222 15.09 3.36 16.02
C LEU A 222 16.30 2.61 15.50
N SER A 223 17.40 2.64 16.24
CA SER A 223 18.54 1.75 16.01
C SER A 223 18.30 0.42 16.71
N ARG A 224 18.17 -0.64 15.91
CA ARG A 224 17.92 -2.01 16.39
C ARG A 224 18.91 -2.91 15.65
N GLY A 225 20.14 -2.98 16.20
CA GLY A 225 21.21 -3.86 15.73
C GLY A 225 20.91 -5.33 15.98
#